data_AF-A0A1Y4WM74-F1
#
_entry.id   AF-A0A1Y4WM74-F1
#
_cell.length_a   1.000
_cell.length_b   1.000
_cell.length_c   1.000
_cell.angle_alpha   90.00
_cell.angle_beta   90.00
_cell.angle_gamma   90.00
#
_symmetry.space_group_name_H-M   'P 1'
#
loop_
_entity.id
_entity.type
_entity.pdbx_description
1 polymer ?
#
loop_
_entity_poly.entity_id
_entity_poly.type
_entity_poly.pdbx_seq_one_letter_code
_entity_poly.pdbx_strand_id
1 'polypeptide(L)'
;MAYRKVYIRIASSYRYDTGWPDEGAEDAFLAESRRLFQGAGWELHPGRPGSGTCDTVTKGLQELYLHPMEFSGVIREEEIPAVREVLSPAECFHCQGVDCYEKYMELSDEEYLTLLGSRQAEIEAEILKHYQTRRQNLYLTGPSVENIARLFSVRRVNDRDGKHDFAGQFIENLIQQMLRDGRLVAAETRHGIGIRTATSEELNAHGLDRSPQQTMLW
;
A
#
# COMPACT_ATOMS: atom_id res chain seq x y z
N MET A 1 -3.00 7.82 -13.27
CA MET A 1 -4.29 8.36 -12.78
C MET A 1 -4.49 7.96 -11.31
N ALA A 2 -5.47 8.55 -10.60
CA ALA A 2 -5.70 8.29 -9.18
C ALA A 2 -6.84 7.29 -8.99
N TYR A 3 -6.56 6.24 -8.23
CA TYR A 3 -7.56 5.26 -7.81
C TYR A 3 -7.91 5.50 -6.33
N ARG A 4 -9.12 5.10 -5.93
CA ARG A 4 -9.59 5.18 -4.54
C ARG A 4 -10.11 3.85 -4.07
N LYS A 5 -9.80 3.48 -2.82
CA LYS A 5 -10.59 2.49 -2.11
C LYS A 5 -11.96 3.10 -1.84
N VAL A 6 -13.00 2.47 -2.39
CA VAL A 6 -14.39 2.91 -2.25
C VAL A 6 -15.21 1.87 -1.51
N TYR A 7 -16.23 2.38 -0.83
CA TYR A 7 -17.33 1.60 -0.28
C TYR A 7 -18.63 2.22 -0.77
N ILE A 8 -19.26 1.57 -1.73
CA ILE A 8 -20.56 1.95 -2.26
C ILE A 8 -21.61 1.36 -1.34
N ARG A 9 -22.25 2.22 -0.55
CA ARG A 9 -23.29 1.83 0.40
C ARG A 9 -24.55 1.50 -0.38
N ILE A 10 -25.07 0.30 -0.17
CA ILE A 10 -26.32 -0.15 -0.79
C ILE A 10 -27.31 -0.59 0.28
N ALA A 11 -28.59 -0.39 0.01
CA ALA A 11 -29.68 -1.01 0.77
C ALA A 11 -30.27 -2.15 -0.06
N SER A 12 -30.08 -3.38 0.36
CA SER A 12 -30.72 -4.58 -0.19
C SER A 12 -31.61 -5.24 0.87
N SER A 13 -32.28 -6.35 0.52
CA SER A 13 -33.04 -7.16 1.46
C SER A 13 -32.17 -8.02 2.39
N TYR A 14 -30.87 -8.13 2.11
CA TYR A 14 -29.91 -8.89 2.92
C TYR A 14 -29.74 -8.27 4.31
N ARG A 15 -29.64 -9.12 5.33
CA ARG A 15 -29.36 -8.72 6.70
C ARG A 15 -28.13 -9.45 7.23
N TYR A 16 -27.27 -8.72 7.94
CA TYR A 16 -26.01 -9.28 8.45
C TYR A 16 -26.20 -10.52 9.36
N ASP A 17 -27.25 -10.51 10.17
CA ASP A 17 -27.53 -11.54 11.19
C ASP A 17 -28.27 -12.77 10.63
N THR A 18 -29.06 -12.59 9.58
CA THR A 18 -30.04 -13.57 9.09
C THR A 18 -29.85 -13.93 7.62
N GLY A 19 -28.97 -13.22 6.91
CA GLY A 19 -28.69 -13.43 5.49
C GLY A 19 -29.80 -12.92 4.59
N TRP A 20 -30.03 -13.62 3.48
CA TRP A 20 -31.15 -13.37 2.58
C TRP A 20 -32.47 -13.83 3.21
N PRO A 21 -33.59 -13.14 2.92
CA PRO A 21 -34.90 -13.58 3.40
C PRO A 21 -35.33 -14.91 2.78
N ASP A 22 -34.94 -15.17 1.54
CA ASP A 22 -35.16 -16.42 0.80
C ASP A 22 -34.18 -16.53 -0.40
N GLU A 23 -34.11 -17.71 -1.01
CA GLU A 23 -33.25 -17.99 -2.17
C GLU A 23 -33.63 -17.12 -3.39
N GLY A 24 -34.90 -16.76 -3.55
CA GLY A 24 -35.36 -15.93 -4.66
C GLY A 24 -34.84 -14.49 -4.58
N ALA A 25 -34.75 -13.93 -3.37
CA ALA A 25 -34.15 -12.62 -3.14
C ALA A 25 -32.64 -12.61 -3.42
N GLU A 26 -31.94 -13.68 -3.04
CA GLU A 26 -30.52 -13.87 -3.38
C GLU A 26 -30.31 -13.95 -4.89
N ASP A 27 -31.06 -14.83 -5.56
CA ASP A 27 -30.96 -15.03 -7.01
C ASP A 27 -31.28 -13.75 -7.79
N ALA A 28 -32.30 -12.99 -7.36
CA ALA A 28 -32.68 -11.72 -7.98
C ALA A 28 -31.56 -10.68 -7.85
N PHE A 29 -30.97 -10.54 -6.66
CA PHE A 29 -29.84 -9.64 -6.43
C PHE A 29 -28.63 -10.00 -7.28
N LEU A 30 -28.27 -11.29 -7.32
CA LEU A 30 -27.14 -11.77 -8.12
C LEU A 30 -27.39 -11.55 -9.61
N ALA A 31 -28.58 -11.93 -10.12
CA ALA A 31 -28.92 -11.74 -11.52
C ALA A 31 -28.89 -10.27 -11.94
N GLU A 32 -29.44 -9.38 -11.11
CA GLU A 32 -29.48 -7.95 -11.39
C GLU A 32 -28.09 -7.32 -11.35
N SER A 33 -27.33 -7.52 -10.25
CA SER A 33 -25.99 -6.94 -10.11
C SER A 33 -25.05 -7.39 -11.25
N ARG A 34 -25.08 -8.68 -11.60
CA ARG A 34 -24.34 -9.22 -12.76
C ARG A 34 -24.74 -8.52 -14.05
N ARG A 35 -26.04 -8.43 -14.34
CA ARG A 35 -26.56 -7.79 -15.56
C ARG A 35 -26.13 -6.34 -15.66
N LEU A 36 -26.21 -5.58 -14.58
CA LEU A 36 -25.84 -4.15 -14.57
C LEU A 36 -24.35 -3.96 -14.87
N PHE A 37 -23.48 -4.67 -14.17
CA PHE A 37 -22.03 -4.54 -14.36
C PHE A 37 -21.57 -5.09 -15.72
N GLN A 38 -22.06 -6.26 -16.15
CA GLN A 38 -21.73 -6.82 -17.46
C GLN A 38 -22.24 -5.91 -18.60
N GLY A 39 -23.44 -5.34 -18.46
CA GLY A 39 -23.98 -4.35 -19.40
C GLY A 39 -23.14 -3.08 -19.50
N ALA A 40 -22.43 -2.72 -18.42
CA ALA A 40 -21.50 -1.59 -18.36
C ALA A 40 -20.06 -1.94 -18.77
N GLY A 41 -19.83 -3.16 -19.29
CA GLY A 41 -18.53 -3.62 -19.77
C GLY A 41 -17.55 -4.04 -18.67
N TRP A 42 -18.05 -4.36 -17.48
CA TRP A 42 -17.24 -5.01 -16.44
C TRP A 42 -17.22 -6.52 -16.66
N GLU A 43 -16.05 -7.11 -16.45
CA GLU A 43 -15.86 -8.55 -16.42
C GLU A 43 -16.32 -9.10 -15.07
N LEU A 44 -17.10 -10.18 -15.08
CA LEU A 44 -17.64 -10.83 -13.90
C LEU A 44 -16.76 -12.00 -13.49
N HIS A 45 -16.45 -12.08 -12.20
CA HIS A 45 -15.79 -13.20 -11.53
C HIS A 45 -16.73 -13.76 -10.47
N PRO A 46 -17.48 -14.83 -10.78
CA PRO A 46 -18.47 -15.36 -9.86
C PRO A 46 -17.84 -15.87 -8.56
N GLY A 47 -18.52 -15.63 -7.44
CA GLY A 47 -18.19 -16.24 -6.17
C GLY A 47 -18.24 -17.77 -6.25
N ARG A 48 -17.40 -18.45 -5.46
CA ARG A 48 -17.37 -19.92 -5.48
C ARG A 48 -18.65 -20.47 -4.83
N PRO A 49 -19.39 -21.38 -5.49
CA PRO A 49 -20.60 -21.97 -4.92
C PRO A 49 -20.36 -22.59 -3.53
N GLY A 50 -21.24 -22.29 -2.58
CA GLY A 50 -21.19 -22.83 -1.21
C GLY A 50 -20.02 -22.33 -0.35
N SER A 51 -19.27 -21.30 -0.78
CA SER A 51 -18.11 -20.79 -0.04
C SER A 51 -18.37 -19.51 0.76
N GLY A 52 -19.54 -18.89 0.59
CA GLY A 52 -19.85 -17.59 1.18
C GLY A 52 -19.11 -16.41 0.54
N THR A 53 -18.28 -16.64 -0.49
CA THR A 53 -17.65 -15.55 -1.27
C THR A 53 -18.67 -14.98 -2.26
N CYS A 54 -18.82 -13.66 -2.28
CA CYS A 54 -19.64 -12.97 -3.28
C CYS A 54 -18.89 -12.83 -4.62
N ASP A 55 -19.61 -12.37 -5.63
CA ASP A 55 -19.04 -12.03 -6.92
C ASP A 55 -18.05 -10.86 -6.81
N THR A 56 -17.07 -10.84 -7.71
CA THR A 56 -16.19 -9.71 -7.96
C THR A 56 -16.36 -9.26 -9.40
N VAL A 57 -16.24 -7.97 -9.68
CA VAL A 57 -16.24 -7.43 -11.05
C VAL A 57 -15.01 -6.59 -11.30
N THR A 58 -14.45 -6.67 -12.52
CA THR A 58 -13.25 -5.92 -12.92
C THR A 58 -13.46 -5.12 -14.21
N LYS A 59 -12.78 -3.98 -14.33
CA LYS A 59 -12.73 -3.17 -15.55
C LYS A 59 -11.35 -2.53 -15.67
N GLY A 60 -10.49 -3.15 -16.47
CA GLY A 60 -9.05 -2.84 -16.44
C GLY A 60 -8.48 -3.08 -15.05
N LEU A 61 -7.78 -2.09 -14.49
CA LEU A 61 -7.23 -2.15 -13.13
C LEU A 61 -8.24 -1.78 -12.03
N GLN A 62 -9.53 -1.70 -12.34
CA GLN A 62 -10.58 -1.45 -11.36
C GLN A 62 -11.18 -2.77 -10.89
N GLU A 63 -11.61 -2.83 -9.64
CA GLU A 63 -12.25 -4.01 -9.07
C GLU A 63 -13.27 -3.61 -8.01
N LEU A 64 -14.39 -4.33 -7.96
CA LEU A 64 -15.38 -4.25 -6.89
C LEU A 64 -15.80 -5.66 -6.45
N TYR A 65 -15.72 -5.93 -5.16
CA TYR A 65 -16.35 -7.06 -4.48
C TYR A 65 -17.81 -6.72 -4.18
N LEU A 66 -18.74 -7.55 -4.63
CA LEU A 66 -20.17 -7.28 -4.66
C LEU A 66 -20.90 -7.86 -3.44
N HIS A 67 -20.50 -7.43 -2.23
CA HIS A 67 -21.19 -7.85 -1.02
C HIS A 67 -22.61 -7.22 -0.95
N PRO A 68 -23.64 -7.95 -0.51
CA PRO A 68 -25.01 -7.44 -0.55
C PRO A 68 -25.32 -6.30 0.44
N MET A 69 -24.39 -5.98 1.34
CA MET A 69 -24.44 -4.78 2.18
C MET A 69 -23.67 -3.59 1.61
N GLU A 70 -22.69 -3.84 0.74
CA GLU A 70 -21.82 -2.81 0.18
C GLU A 70 -21.00 -3.36 -0.99
N PHE A 71 -20.80 -2.54 -2.03
CA PHE A 71 -19.80 -2.86 -3.04
C PHE A 71 -18.50 -2.17 -2.70
N SER A 72 -17.41 -2.93 -2.54
CA SER A 72 -16.14 -2.37 -2.08
C SER A 72 -14.98 -2.78 -2.95
N GLY A 73 -14.01 -1.90 -3.13
CA GLY A 73 -12.91 -2.18 -4.03
C GLY A 73 -12.13 -0.93 -4.42
N VAL A 74 -11.26 -1.05 -5.42
CA VAL A 74 -10.41 0.04 -5.87
C VAL A 74 -10.81 0.40 -7.30
N ILE A 75 -11.28 1.63 -7.49
CA ILE A 75 -11.72 2.15 -8.80
C ILE A 75 -11.08 3.51 -9.07
N ARG A 76 -11.11 3.97 -10.32
CA ARG A 76 -10.67 5.33 -10.67
C ARG A 76 -11.60 6.33 -10.02
N GLU A 77 -11.02 7.40 -9.46
CA GLU A 77 -11.79 8.43 -8.76
C GLU A 77 -12.80 9.10 -9.69
N GLU A 78 -12.41 9.32 -10.95
CA GLU A 78 -13.29 9.88 -11.99
C GLU A 78 -14.43 8.94 -12.45
N GLU A 79 -14.32 7.63 -12.24
CA GLU A 79 -15.34 6.66 -12.66
C GLU A 79 -16.44 6.47 -11.59
N ILE A 80 -16.28 7.04 -10.39
CA ILE A 80 -17.27 6.92 -9.30
C ILE A 80 -18.68 7.34 -9.76
N PRO A 81 -18.90 8.49 -10.43
CA PRO A 81 -20.23 8.86 -10.92
C PRO A 81 -20.78 7.85 -11.93
N ALA A 82 -19.96 7.37 -12.86
CA ALA A 82 -20.37 6.38 -13.85
C ALA A 82 -20.80 5.06 -13.19
N VAL A 83 -20.08 4.60 -12.16
CA VAL A 83 -20.48 3.42 -11.39
C VAL A 83 -21.81 3.65 -10.68
N ARG A 84 -22.08 4.84 -10.13
CA ARG A 84 -23.40 5.13 -9.53
C ARG A 84 -24.52 5.08 -10.56
N GLU A 85 -24.29 5.56 -11.78
CA GLU A 85 -25.27 5.47 -12.86
C GLU A 85 -25.53 4.03 -13.30
N VAL A 86 -24.53 3.14 -13.25
CA VAL A 86 -24.73 1.71 -13.49
C VAL A 86 -25.70 1.09 -12.47
N LEU A 87 -25.70 1.58 -11.23
CA LEU A 87 -26.53 1.06 -10.14
C LEU A 87 -27.89 1.76 -10.02
N SER A 88 -28.09 2.90 -10.71
CA SER A 88 -29.32 3.70 -10.59
C SER A 88 -30.61 2.98 -11.03
N PRO A 89 -30.62 2.04 -11.99
CA PRO A 89 -31.83 1.32 -12.39
C PRO A 89 -32.06 0.02 -11.60
N ALA A 90 -31.32 -0.22 -10.51
CA ALA A 90 -31.47 -1.42 -9.70
C ALA A 90 -32.80 -1.42 -8.92
N GLU A 91 -33.47 -2.57 -8.88
CA GLU A 91 -34.73 -2.78 -8.14
C GLU A 91 -34.51 -3.59 -6.85
N CYS A 92 -33.54 -4.52 -6.85
CA CYS A 92 -33.24 -5.39 -5.71
C CYS A 92 -32.40 -4.70 -4.63
N PHE A 93 -31.78 -3.57 -4.97
CA PHE A 93 -31.00 -2.76 -4.04
C PHE A 93 -30.91 -1.30 -4.48
N HIS A 94 -30.58 -0.39 -3.56
CA HIS A 94 -30.48 1.04 -3.82
C HIS A 94 -29.13 1.59 -3.37
N CYS A 95 -28.42 2.30 -4.26
CA CYS A 95 -27.19 3.02 -3.92
C CYS A 95 -27.49 4.24 -3.02
N GLN A 96 -27.00 4.23 -1.79
CA GLN A 96 -27.20 5.29 -0.80
C GLN A 96 -26.09 6.34 -0.81
N GLY A 97 -24.86 5.93 -1.14
CA GLY A 97 -23.70 6.81 -1.10
C GLY A 97 -22.41 6.07 -1.43
N VAL A 98 -21.32 6.83 -1.56
CA VAL A 98 -19.98 6.28 -1.83
C VAL A 98 -19.00 6.91 -0.86
N ASP A 99 -18.41 6.10 0.01
CA ASP A 99 -17.31 6.53 0.87
C ASP A 99 -15.98 6.32 0.13
N CYS A 100 -15.09 7.30 0.21
CA CYS A 100 -13.77 7.26 -0.39
C CYS A 100 -12.69 7.31 0.68
N TYR A 101 -11.75 6.37 0.62
CA TYR A 101 -10.64 6.26 1.58
C TYR A 101 -9.30 6.46 0.87
N GLU A 102 -8.44 5.44 0.89
CA GLU A 102 -7.05 5.59 0.50
C GLU A 102 -6.89 5.75 -1.00
N LYS A 103 -5.89 6.56 -1.36
CA LYS A 103 -5.49 6.79 -2.74
C LYS A 103 -4.49 5.71 -3.17
N TYR A 104 -4.70 5.17 -4.37
CA TYR A 104 -3.82 4.24 -5.04
C TYR A 104 -3.30 4.89 -6.32
N MET A 105 -2.02 4.71 -6.58
CA MET A 105 -1.36 5.22 -7.77
C MET A 105 -1.24 4.11 -8.81
N GLU A 106 -1.50 4.46 -10.06
CA GLU A 106 -1.14 3.62 -11.20
C GLU A 106 0.34 3.87 -11.51
N LEU A 107 1.18 2.99 -10.97
CA LEU A 107 2.62 2.96 -11.18
C LEU A 107 3.02 1.53 -11.52
N SER A 108 3.78 1.37 -12.60
CA SER A 108 4.53 0.15 -12.86
C SER A 108 5.60 -0.07 -11.78
N ASP A 109 6.19 -1.26 -11.78
CA ASP A 109 7.31 -1.57 -10.88
C ASP A 109 8.52 -0.67 -11.18
N GLU A 110 8.82 -0.41 -12.44
CA GLU A 110 9.93 0.45 -12.87
C GLU A 110 9.72 1.92 -12.47
N GLU A 111 8.52 2.45 -12.66
CA GLU A 111 8.19 3.82 -12.23
C GLU A 111 8.26 3.96 -10.71
N TYR A 112 7.86 2.92 -9.97
CA TYR A 112 7.94 2.94 -8.52
C TYR A 112 9.39 2.90 -8.02
N LEU A 113 10.23 2.04 -8.61
CA LEU A 113 11.67 2.03 -8.32
C LEU A 113 12.35 3.35 -8.69
N THR A 114 11.96 3.96 -9.81
CA THR A 114 12.42 5.30 -10.23
C THR A 114 12.03 6.36 -9.21
N LEU A 115 10.79 6.30 -8.68
CA LEU A 115 10.33 7.20 -7.62
C LEU A 115 11.15 7.03 -6.34
N LEU A 116 11.41 5.79 -5.91
CA LEU A 116 12.28 5.51 -4.76
C LEU A 116 13.70 6.06 -4.99
N GLY A 117 14.26 5.81 -6.17
CA GLY A 117 15.57 6.35 -6.59
C GLY A 117 15.62 7.88 -6.56
N SER A 118 14.56 8.55 -7.03
CA SER A 118 14.47 10.02 -7.01
C SER A 118 14.48 10.60 -5.59
N ARG A 119 14.07 9.81 -4.59
CA ARG A 119 14.05 10.16 -3.17
C ARG A 119 15.18 9.53 -2.38
N GLN A 120 16.17 8.93 -3.05
CA GLN A 120 17.24 8.20 -2.37
C GLN A 120 17.92 9.02 -1.28
N ALA A 121 18.31 10.28 -1.55
CA ALA A 121 18.96 11.13 -0.56
C ALA A 121 18.10 11.37 0.70
N GLU A 122 16.78 11.49 0.55
CA GLU A 122 15.83 11.66 1.65
C GLU A 122 15.71 10.35 2.46
N ILE A 123 15.59 9.21 1.77
CA ILE A 123 15.54 7.88 2.38
C ILE A 123 16.83 7.62 3.17
N GLU A 124 17.97 7.92 2.57
CA GLU A 124 19.28 7.77 3.22
C GLU A 124 19.38 8.61 4.51
N ALA A 125 18.90 9.85 4.48
CA ALA A 125 18.89 10.70 5.66
C ALA A 125 17.99 10.13 6.77
N GLU A 126 16.82 9.58 6.42
CA GLU A 126 15.93 8.96 7.41
C GLU A 126 16.52 7.65 7.97
N ILE A 127 17.21 6.85 7.15
CA ILE A 127 17.97 5.67 7.62
C ILE A 127 19.01 6.09 8.66
N LEU A 128 19.87 7.07 8.33
CA LEU A 128 20.92 7.53 9.26
C LEU A 128 20.34 8.11 10.55
N LYS A 129 19.22 8.84 10.45
CA LYS A 129 18.51 9.38 11.61
C LYS A 129 17.90 8.28 12.47
N HIS A 130 17.31 7.25 11.86
CA HIS A 130 16.73 6.12 12.57
C HIS A 130 17.79 5.35 13.37
N TYR A 131 18.97 5.15 12.78
CA TYR A 131 20.10 4.46 13.43
C TYR A 131 21.01 5.37 14.25
N GLN A 132 20.67 6.65 14.42
CA GLN A 132 21.46 7.56 15.23
C GLN A 132 21.28 7.26 16.72
N THR A 133 22.38 6.95 17.39
CA THR A 133 22.38 6.69 18.84
C THR A 133 23.26 7.71 19.57
N ARG A 134 22.92 8.01 20.83
CA ARG A 134 23.69 8.95 21.66
C ARG A 134 25.02 8.39 22.16
N ARG A 135 25.20 7.07 22.13
CA ARG A 135 26.35 6.37 22.70
C ARG A 135 26.93 5.45 21.63
N GLN A 136 28.25 5.47 21.48
CA GLN A 136 28.97 4.70 20.47
C GLN A 136 28.82 3.17 20.64
N ASN A 137 28.49 2.70 21.84
CA ASN A 137 28.29 1.28 22.13
C ASN A 137 26.81 0.85 22.10
N LEU A 138 25.88 1.75 21.76
CA LEU A 138 24.46 1.44 21.62
C LEU A 138 24.15 1.16 20.16
N TYR A 139 23.70 -0.06 19.89
CA TYR A 139 23.26 -0.54 18.59
C TYR A 139 21.76 -0.85 18.63
N LEU A 140 21.06 -0.54 17.55
CA LEU A 140 19.64 -0.83 17.41
C LEU A 140 19.45 -2.20 16.73
N THR A 141 18.59 -3.02 17.33
CA THR A 141 18.19 -4.34 16.84
C THR A 141 16.67 -4.35 16.68
N GLY A 142 16.13 -4.84 15.56
CA GLY A 142 14.68 -4.93 15.34
C GLY A 142 14.27 -4.70 13.87
N PRO A 143 12.94 -4.64 13.58
CA PRO A 143 12.41 -4.47 12.23
C PRO A 143 12.54 -3.02 11.74
N SER A 144 13.77 -2.56 11.54
CA SER A 144 14.04 -1.19 11.12
C SER A 144 13.70 -0.92 9.65
N VAL A 145 13.81 -1.94 8.79
CA VAL A 145 13.48 -1.83 7.35
C VAL A 145 11.99 -1.53 7.15
N GLU A 146 11.11 -2.29 7.78
CA GLU A 146 9.64 -2.14 7.63
C GLU A 146 9.16 -0.75 8.07
N ASN A 147 9.67 -0.26 9.20
CA ASN A 147 9.28 1.05 9.75
C ASN A 147 9.65 2.19 8.80
N ILE A 148 10.85 2.14 8.20
CA ILE A 148 11.31 3.15 7.25
C ILE A 148 10.57 2.98 5.92
N ALA A 149 10.38 1.74 5.44
CA ALA A 149 9.67 1.44 4.20
C ALA A 149 8.27 2.04 4.19
N ARG A 150 7.53 1.90 5.30
CA ARG A 150 6.18 2.47 5.45
C ARG A 150 6.12 3.99 5.21
N LEU A 151 7.20 4.73 5.48
CA LEU A 151 7.24 6.19 5.25
C LEU A 151 7.35 6.56 3.77
N PHE A 152 7.96 5.69 2.97
CA PHE A 152 8.22 5.94 1.55
C PHE A 152 7.33 5.09 0.63
N SER A 153 6.60 4.13 1.20
CA SER A 153 5.70 3.26 0.46
C SER A 153 4.54 4.03 -0.17
N VAL A 154 4.32 3.77 -1.46
CA VAL A 154 3.16 4.26 -2.21
C VAL A 154 2.22 3.09 -2.44
N ARG A 155 0.93 3.25 -2.11
CA ARG A 155 -0.08 2.25 -2.45
C ARG A 155 -0.29 2.24 -3.96
N ARG A 156 -0.12 1.09 -4.60
CA ARG A 156 -0.23 0.94 -6.06
C ARG A 156 -1.42 0.08 -6.42
N VAL A 157 -2.15 0.47 -7.47
CA VAL A 157 -3.32 -0.29 -7.92
C VAL A 157 -2.93 -1.66 -8.47
N ASN A 158 -1.71 -1.81 -9.00
CA ASN A 158 -1.15 -3.06 -9.53
C ASN A 158 -0.64 -4.00 -8.43
N ASP A 159 -0.57 -3.53 -7.18
CA ASP A 159 -0.02 -4.24 -6.04
C ASP A 159 -0.81 -3.86 -4.78
N ARG A 160 -2.14 -4.07 -4.85
CA ARG A 160 -3.08 -3.61 -3.81
C ARG A 160 -2.85 -4.30 -2.48
N ASP A 161 -2.41 -5.55 -2.53
CA ASP A 161 -2.12 -6.39 -1.37
C ASP A 161 -0.71 -6.13 -0.81
N GLY A 162 0.11 -5.31 -1.48
CA GLY A 162 1.50 -5.05 -1.10
C GLY A 162 2.37 -6.31 -1.13
N LYS A 163 2.13 -7.21 -2.10
CA LYS A 163 2.88 -8.46 -2.27
C LYS A 163 4.29 -8.20 -2.76
N HIS A 164 4.52 -7.08 -3.45
CA HIS A 164 5.85 -6.69 -3.93
C HIS A 164 6.49 -5.67 -2.98
N ASP A 165 7.33 -6.16 -2.06
CA ASP A 165 8.06 -5.33 -1.10
C ASP A 165 9.26 -4.58 -1.74
N PHE A 166 9.00 -3.79 -2.78
CA PHE A 166 10.05 -3.01 -3.44
C PHE A 166 10.64 -1.95 -2.52
N ALA A 167 9.83 -1.34 -1.64
CA ALA A 167 10.33 -0.33 -0.70
C ALA A 167 11.27 -0.96 0.34
N GLY A 168 10.90 -2.09 0.93
CA GLY A 168 11.75 -2.81 1.88
C GLY A 168 13.04 -3.27 1.23
N GLN A 169 12.98 -3.89 0.05
CA GLN A 169 14.17 -4.30 -0.71
C GLN A 169 15.08 -3.11 -1.06
N PHE A 170 14.50 -1.99 -1.49
CA PHE A 170 15.28 -0.79 -1.82
C PHE A 170 16.01 -0.24 -0.59
N ILE A 171 15.32 -0.16 0.56
CA ILE A 171 15.91 0.31 1.83
C ILE A 171 16.96 -0.65 2.36
N GLU A 172 16.72 -1.96 2.28
CA GLU A 172 17.70 -2.98 2.66
C GLU A 172 18.99 -2.83 1.84
N ASN A 173 18.87 -2.66 0.52
CA ASN A 173 20.01 -2.43 -0.36
C ASN A 173 20.78 -1.15 0.02
N LEU A 174 20.09 -0.05 0.37
CA LEU A 174 20.73 1.17 0.84
C LEU A 174 21.46 0.96 2.17
N ILE A 175 20.86 0.23 3.12
CA ILE A 175 21.51 -0.10 4.40
C ILE A 175 22.79 -0.91 4.14
N GLN A 176 22.73 -1.93 3.29
CA GLN A 176 23.90 -2.74 2.93
C GLN A 176 24.98 -1.91 2.22
N GLN A 177 24.60 -0.95 1.38
CA GLN A 177 25.54 -0.01 0.77
C GLN A 177 26.19 0.90 1.83
N MET A 178 25.41 1.47 2.75
CA MET A 178 25.94 2.32 3.81
C MET A 178 26.84 1.59 4.81
N LEU A 179 26.59 0.30 5.06
CA LEU A 179 27.48 -0.55 5.85
C LEU A 179 28.82 -0.76 5.14
N ARG A 180 28.79 -1.02 3.82
CA ARG A 180 30.01 -1.16 3.00
C ARG A 180 30.81 0.14 2.92
N ASP A 181 30.12 1.28 2.83
CA ASP A 181 30.75 2.59 2.74
C ASP A 181 31.18 3.13 4.12
N GLY A 182 30.84 2.46 5.22
CA GLY A 182 31.22 2.89 6.58
C GLY A 182 30.38 4.05 7.15
N ARG A 183 29.25 4.38 6.54
CA ARG A 183 28.27 5.35 7.07
C ARG A 183 27.41 4.76 8.19
N LEU A 184 27.19 3.45 8.13
CA LEU A 184 26.59 2.65 9.20
C LEU A 184 27.64 1.67 9.73
N VAL A 185 27.50 1.30 11.01
CA VAL A 185 28.35 0.32 11.68
C VAL A 185 27.46 -0.78 12.25
N ALA A 186 27.83 -2.04 12.01
CA ALA A 186 27.18 -3.21 12.57
C ALA A 186 28.07 -3.88 13.62
N ALA A 187 27.46 -4.45 14.66
CA ALA A 187 28.15 -5.24 15.67
C ALA A 187 27.25 -6.35 16.23
N GLU A 188 27.86 -7.45 16.66
CA GLU A 188 27.15 -8.49 17.41
C GLU A 188 26.71 -7.97 18.78
N THR A 189 25.44 -8.19 19.12
CA THR A 189 24.87 -7.86 20.42
C THR A 189 24.21 -9.08 21.05
N ARG A 190 23.83 -8.98 22.32
CA ARG A 190 23.04 -10.03 23.00
C ARG A 190 21.66 -10.30 22.35
N HIS A 191 21.22 -9.43 21.44
CA HIS A 191 19.96 -9.53 20.71
C HIS A 191 20.16 -9.78 19.21
N GLY A 192 21.36 -10.21 18.80
CA GLY A 192 21.75 -10.39 17.39
C GLY A 192 22.51 -9.19 16.83
N ILE A 193 22.67 -9.15 15.51
CA ILE A 193 23.36 -8.06 14.81
C ILE A 193 22.60 -6.75 15.01
N GLY A 194 23.26 -5.77 15.61
CA GLY A 194 22.73 -4.41 15.77
C GLY A 194 23.44 -3.42 14.86
N ILE A 195 22.74 -2.36 14.47
CA ILE A 195 23.23 -1.31 13.56
C ILE A 195 23.15 0.05 14.26
N ARG A 196 24.12 0.92 13.98
CA ARG A 196 24.06 2.36 14.31
C ARG A 196 24.71 3.20 13.21
N THR A 197 24.44 4.49 13.24
CA THR A 197 25.16 5.48 12.42
C THR A 197 26.60 5.65 12.93
N ALA A 198 27.54 5.78 11.99
CA ALA A 198 28.95 6.02 12.29
C ALA A 198 29.15 7.37 13.00
N THR A 199 30.13 7.44 13.89
CA THR A 199 30.53 8.70 14.54
C THR A 199 31.32 9.58 13.59
N SER A 200 31.48 10.86 13.90
CA SER A 200 32.36 11.74 13.13
C SER A 200 33.80 11.21 13.05
N GLU A 201 34.34 10.58 14.12
CA GLU A 201 35.67 9.98 14.06
C GLU A 201 35.74 8.80 13.08
N GLU A 202 34.72 7.94 13.06
CA GLU A 202 34.65 6.79 12.16
C GLU A 202 34.46 7.23 10.70
N LEU A 203 33.60 8.22 10.45
CA LEU A 203 33.44 8.82 9.12
C LEU A 203 34.75 9.43 8.61
N ASN A 204 35.52 10.09 9.49
CA ASN A 204 36.85 10.61 9.16
C ASN A 204 37.84 9.50 8.80
N ALA A 205 37.87 8.41 9.58
CA ALA A 205 38.71 7.24 9.28
C ALA A 205 38.38 6.59 7.93
N HIS A 206 37.12 6.71 7.48
CA HIS A 206 36.65 6.26 6.17
C HIS A 206 36.75 7.31 5.06
N GLY A 207 37.29 8.51 5.34
CA GLY A 207 37.43 9.58 4.35
C GLY A 207 36.12 10.23 3.89
N LEU A 208 35.08 10.16 4.73
CA LEU A 208 33.71 10.60 4.40
C LEU A 208 33.26 11.89 5.10
N ASP A 209 34.06 12.44 6.01
CA ASP A 209 33.70 13.68 6.69
C ASP A 209 33.74 14.88 5.72
N ARG A 210 32.59 15.57 5.60
CA ARG A 210 32.45 16.81 4.81
C ARG A 210 32.36 18.05 5.71
N SER A 211 32.81 17.97 6.95
CA SER A 211 32.91 19.12 7.83
C SER A 211 33.92 20.13 7.26
N PRO A 212 33.59 21.43 7.16
CA PRO A 212 34.57 22.45 6.80
C PRO A 212 35.69 22.40 7.84
N GLN A 213 36.92 22.12 7.39
CA GLN A 213 38.10 22.23 8.24
C GLN A 213 38.16 23.67 8.79
N GLN A 214 37.81 23.84 10.07
CA GLN A 214 38.09 25.09 10.77
C GLN A 214 39.60 25.24 10.82
N THR A 215 40.13 26.03 9.88
CA THR A 215 41.52 26.44 9.88
C THR A 215 41.67 27.45 11.02
N MET A 216 42.11 27.01 12.19
CA MET A 216 42.59 27.92 13.23
C MET A 216 43.91 28.53 12.76
N LEU A 217 43.86 29.78 12.31
CA LEU A 217 45.02 30.65 12.23
C LEU A 217 45.25 31.24 13.63
N TRP A 218 46.44 31.01 14.18
CA TRP A 218 46.97 31.69 15.36
C TRP A 218 47.42 33.10 15.00
#